data_AF-A0A4Z1ER61-F1
#
_entry.id   AF-A0A4Z1ER61-F1
#
_cell.length_a   1.000
_cell.length_b   1.000
_cell.length_c   1.000
_cell.angle_alpha   90.00
_cell.angle_beta   90.00
_cell.angle_gamma   90.00
#
_symmetry.space_group_name_H-M   'P 1'
#
loop_
_entity.id
_entity.type
_entity.pdbx_description
1 polymer ?
#
loop_
_entity_poly.entity_id
_entity_poly.type
_entity_poly.pdbx_seq_one_letter_code
_entity_poly.pdbx_strand_id
1 'polypeptide(L)'
;MLSFDIVNRLLPTAQQWRWYGIGALSLKMYGSRTVWLLQAQIIGELQDEDAIAFKKMACDECTMIAVAAAIVAQIAITGLSLDSLNKTHWTAKSCFVMSLTFSLVSVHYSVTQQRILGRLIKARDVRHWIRGRKQAVNRVFSMEVGFKLDPCEPDDYSPEDLDIRDLKGDFQRQCFIPSPLSVISLSAPQMLLSGSLSLLLIGLGIYLGKFWIRGLDPTEPTTDSRNVFILYFIGLYFSGGMYAVLGWFHGKDKRSESDIIDGYMNKYLASHPDVLARWNVGRHWCLQNGTLKPIPGTEIEENPPVVRNEMEEMNNV
;
A
#
# COMPACT_ATOMS: atom_id res chain seq x y z
N MET A 1 23.95 -13.67 10.62
CA MET A 1 24.21 -13.29 9.22
C MET A 1 22.85 -13.04 8.58
N LEU A 2 22.35 -11.80 8.65
CA LEU A 2 21.06 -11.38 8.08
C LEU A 2 21.20 -11.41 6.56
N SER A 3 20.40 -12.25 5.89
CA SER A 3 20.48 -12.46 4.44
C SER A 3 20.20 -11.15 3.69
N PHE A 4 21.08 -10.79 2.76
CA PHE A 4 20.99 -9.61 1.89
C PHE A 4 19.64 -9.54 1.13
N ASP A 5 18.97 -10.68 0.96
CA ASP A 5 17.62 -10.78 0.38
C ASP A 5 16.53 -10.08 1.20
N ILE A 6 16.68 -10.01 2.53
CA ILE A 6 15.71 -9.31 3.39
C ILE A 6 15.86 -7.79 3.21
N VAL A 7 17.09 -7.31 3.01
CA VAL A 7 17.39 -5.88 2.79
C VAL A 7 17.01 -5.45 1.37
N ASN A 8 17.23 -6.29 0.36
CA ASN A 8 16.73 -6.02 -1.01
C ASN A 8 15.19 -6.07 -1.10
N ARG A 9 14.51 -6.78 -0.19
CA ARG A 9 13.04 -6.71 -0.05
C ARG A 9 12.54 -5.42 0.60
N LEU A 10 13.40 -4.60 1.23
CA LEU A 10 13.04 -3.30 1.81
C LEU A 10 13.10 -2.15 0.79
N LEU A 11 13.82 -2.30 -0.33
CA LEU A 11 14.00 -1.24 -1.34
C LEU A 11 12.88 -1.25 -2.39
N PRO A 12 12.15 -0.15 -2.64
CA PRO A 12 11.05 -0.11 -3.60
C PRO A 12 11.52 -0.43 -5.03
N THR A 13 10.68 -1.09 -5.83
CA THR A 13 11.02 -1.37 -7.23
C THR A 13 11.17 -0.04 -8.01
N ALA A 14 12.03 -0.01 -9.03
CA ALA A 14 12.26 1.17 -9.85
C ALA A 14 10.95 1.75 -10.44
N GLN A 15 9.98 0.89 -10.72
CA GLN A 15 8.65 1.26 -11.20
C GLN A 15 7.80 1.93 -10.11
N GLN A 16 7.81 1.46 -8.86
CA GLN A 16 7.10 2.10 -7.73
C GLN A 16 7.70 3.47 -7.38
N TRP A 17 9.02 3.63 -7.47
CA TRP A 17 9.69 4.93 -7.35
C TRP A 17 9.20 5.92 -8.42
N ARG A 18 9.04 5.44 -9.66
CA ARG A 18 8.57 6.24 -10.79
C ARG A 18 7.09 6.67 -10.67
N TRP A 19 6.30 5.97 -9.86
CA TRP A 19 4.87 6.21 -9.67
C TRP A 19 4.56 7.03 -8.41
N TYR A 20 5.28 6.80 -7.31
CA TYR A 20 4.96 7.38 -6.00
C TYR A 20 6.09 8.21 -5.35
N GLY A 21 7.27 8.29 -5.96
CA GLY A 21 8.42 9.04 -5.43
C GLY A 21 8.80 8.60 -4.01
N ILE A 22 9.00 9.56 -3.10
CA ILE A 22 9.31 9.31 -1.68
C ILE A 22 8.22 8.50 -0.97
N GLY A 23 6.96 8.62 -1.41
CA GLY A 23 5.85 7.81 -0.89
C GLY A 23 6.01 6.31 -1.13
N ALA A 24 6.86 5.89 -2.07
CA ALA A 24 7.15 4.48 -2.35
C ALA A 24 7.82 3.75 -1.17
N LEU A 25 8.59 4.47 -0.34
CA LEU A 25 9.23 3.88 0.84
C LEU A 25 8.18 3.53 1.90
N SER A 26 7.26 4.46 2.16
CA SER A 26 6.13 4.27 3.08
C SER A 26 5.14 3.23 2.54
N LEU A 27 4.89 3.21 1.22
CA LEU A 27 4.04 2.22 0.57
C LEU A 27 4.64 0.81 0.65
N LYS A 28 5.96 0.65 0.66
CA LYS A 28 6.59 -0.67 0.78
C LYS A 28 6.68 -1.16 2.23
N MET A 29 6.79 -0.23 3.18
CA MET A 29 6.76 -0.54 4.62
C MET A 29 5.35 -0.84 5.12
N TYR A 30 4.34 -0.11 4.63
CA TYR A 30 2.97 -0.19 5.15
C TYR A 30 1.92 -0.65 4.14
N GLY A 31 2.17 -0.56 2.84
CA GLY A 31 1.22 -0.94 1.79
C GLY A 31 1.26 -2.43 1.47
N SER A 32 0.09 -3.07 1.49
CA SER A 32 -0.04 -4.44 1.00
C SER A 32 -0.32 -4.45 -0.50
N ARG A 33 0.39 -5.31 -1.25
CA ARG A 33 0.12 -5.57 -2.68
C ARG A 33 -1.31 -6.05 -2.90
N THR A 34 -1.88 -6.81 -1.97
CA THR A 34 -3.26 -7.31 -2.07
C THR A 34 -4.27 -6.18 -2.00
N VAL A 35 -4.06 -5.23 -1.08
CA VAL A 35 -4.90 -4.03 -0.94
C VAL A 35 -4.80 -3.15 -2.18
N TRP A 36 -3.58 -2.98 -2.71
CA TRP A 36 -3.37 -2.22 -3.94
C TRP A 36 -4.11 -2.86 -5.13
N LEU A 37 -4.01 -4.18 -5.30
CA LEU A 37 -4.70 -4.91 -6.36
C LEU A 37 -6.22 -4.82 -6.24
N LEU A 38 -6.74 -4.95 -5.01
CA LEU A 38 -8.17 -4.83 -4.74
C LEU A 38 -8.68 -3.42 -5.09
N GLN A 39 -7.95 -2.38 -4.69
CA GLN A 39 -8.28 -0.99 -5.03
C GLN A 39 -8.21 -0.74 -6.54
N ALA A 40 -7.19 -1.28 -7.23
CA ALA A 40 -7.06 -1.18 -8.68
C ALA A 40 -8.21 -1.90 -9.42
N GLN A 41 -8.67 -3.04 -8.92
CA GLN A 41 -9.82 -3.76 -9.48
C GLN A 41 -11.11 -2.93 -9.36
N ILE A 42 -11.39 -2.38 -8.18
CA ILE A 42 -12.61 -1.57 -7.95
C ILE A 42 -12.61 -0.31 -8.83
N ILE A 43 -11.44 0.30 -9.02
CA ILE A 43 -11.28 1.44 -9.93
C ILE A 43 -11.45 1.00 -11.39
N GLY A 44 -10.98 -0.19 -11.76
CA GLY A 44 -10.99 -0.70 -13.13
C GLY A 44 -12.35 -1.21 -13.61
N GLU A 45 -13.15 -1.82 -12.74
CA GLU A 45 -14.46 -2.37 -13.10
C GLU A 45 -15.57 -1.30 -13.13
N LEU A 46 -15.36 -0.15 -12.48
CA LEU A 46 -16.28 0.99 -12.40
C LEU A 46 -17.70 0.66 -11.89
N GLN A 47 -17.96 -0.54 -11.36
CA GLN A 47 -19.27 -0.91 -10.85
C GLN A 47 -19.55 -0.23 -9.51
N ASP A 48 -20.73 0.37 -9.37
CA ASP A 48 -21.13 1.06 -8.15
C ASP A 48 -21.34 0.08 -6.97
N GLU A 49 -21.83 -1.13 -7.26
CA GLU A 49 -22.05 -2.17 -6.25
C GLU A 49 -20.74 -2.68 -5.64
N ASP A 50 -19.71 -2.89 -6.46
CA ASP A 50 -18.40 -3.34 -5.99
C ASP A 50 -17.71 -2.30 -5.10
N ALA A 51 -17.88 -1.01 -5.40
CA ALA A 51 -17.34 0.07 -4.58
C ALA A 51 -18.03 0.15 -3.20
N ILE A 52 -19.36 -0.07 -3.14
CA ILE A 52 -20.10 -0.10 -1.88
C ILE A 52 -19.78 -1.37 -1.09
N ALA A 53 -19.66 -2.52 -1.77
CA ALA A 53 -19.25 -3.78 -1.16
C ALA A 53 -17.84 -3.69 -0.56
N PHE A 54 -16.89 -3.07 -1.27
CA PHE A 54 -15.55 -2.79 -0.76
C PHE A 54 -15.58 -1.92 0.50
N LYS A 55 -16.37 -0.83 0.49
CA LYS A 55 -16.53 0.02 1.67
C LYS A 55 -16.99 -0.79 2.88
N LYS A 56 -17.97 -1.68 2.69
CA LYS A 56 -18.47 -2.55 3.75
C LYS A 56 -17.39 -3.50 4.24
N MET A 57 -16.69 -4.19 3.32
CA MET A 57 -15.56 -5.06 3.64
C MET A 57 -14.48 -4.33 4.47
N ALA A 58 -14.08 -3.13 4.04
CA ALA A 58 -13.07 -2.33 4.73
C ALA A 58 -13.50 -1.91 6.14
N CYS A 59 -14.77 -1.55 6.34
CA CYS A 59 -15.31 -1.23 7.66
C CYS A 59 -15.38 -2.46 8.58
N ASP A 60 -15.79 -3.60 8.05
CA ASP A 60 -15.86 -4.87 8.77
C ASP A 60 -14.45 -5.32 9.21
N GLU A 61 -13.47 -5.22 8.31
CA GLU A 61 -12.06 -5.49 8.61
C GLU A 61 -11.52 -4.57 9.70
N CYS A 62 -11.78 -3.26 9.62
CA CYS A 62 -11.38 -2.31 10.67
C CYS A 62 -12.00 -2.66 12.03
N THR A 63 -13.21 -3.21 12.05
CA THR A 63 -13.88 -3.60 13.31
C THR A 63 -13.13 -4.77 13.94
N MET A 64 -12.83 -5.78 13.12
CA MET A 64 -12.07 -6.95 13.54
C MET A 64 -10.66 -6.58 14.02
N ILE A 65 -9.95 -5.68 13.31
CA ILE A 65 -8.64 -5.18 13.72
C ILE A 65 -8.72 -4.43 15.04
N ALA A 66 -9.71 -3.54 15.22
CA ALA A 66 -9.88 -2.80 16.47
C ALA A 66 -10.11 -3.74 17.67
N VAL A 67 -10.92 -4.79 17.49
CA VAL A 67 -11.15 -5.81 18.52
C VAL A 67 -9.86 -6.58 18.83
N ALA A 68 -9.15 -7.06 17.82
CA ALA A 68 -7.89 -7.79 18.01
C ALA A 68 -6.81 -6.92 18.68
N ALA A 69 -6.69 -5.66 18.28
CA ALA A 69 -5.76 -4.71 18.88
C ALA A 69 -6.11 -4.36 20.33
N ALA A 70 -7.39 -4.32 20.70
CA ALA A 70 -7.80 -4.17 22.09
C ALA A 70 -7.35 -5.37 22.94
N ILE A 71 -7.48 -6.60 22.43
CA ILE A 71 -7.02 -7.82 23.11
C ILE A 71 -5.49 -7.79 23.29
N VAL A 72 -4.74 -7.47 22.23
CA VAL A 72 -3.27 -7.37 22.30
C VAL A 72 -2.84 -6.29 23.31
N ALA A 73 -3.53 -5.15 23.36
CA ALA A 73 -3.26 -4.11 24.35
C ALA A 73 -3.50 -4.59 25.79
N GLN A 74 -4.59 -5.32 26.03
CA GLN A 74 -4.88 -5.92 27.33
C GLN A 74 -3.78 -6.92 27.73
N ILE A 75 -3.36 -7.80 26.82
CA ILE A 75 -2.28 -8.76 27.09
C ILE A 75 -0.96 -8.02 27.38
N ALA A 76 -0.65 -6.96 26.64
CA ALA A 76 0.54 -6.14 26.89
C ALA A 76 0.50 -5.49 28.29
N ILE A 77 -0.65 -4.96 28.73
CA ILE A 77 -0.85 -4.41 30.09
C ILE A 77 -0.62 -5.50 31.15
N THR A 78 -1.19 -6.69 30.97
CA THR A 78 -0.96 -7.80 31.91
C THR A 78 0.50 -8.23 31.95
N GLY A 79 1.20 -8.23 30.81
CA GLY A 79 2.64 -8.51 30.73
C GLY A 79 3.49 -7.47 31.46
N LEU A 80 3.09 -6.20 31.44
CA LEU A 80 3.75 -5.13 32.22
C LEU A 80 3.56 -5.29 33.73
N SER A 81 2.50 -5.98 34.15
CA SER A 81 2.18 -6.22 35.57
C SER A 81 2.86 -7.47 36.17
N LEU A 82 3.73 -8.15 35.42
CA LEU A 82 4.45 -9.33 35.93
C LEU A 82 5.46 -8.93 37.02
N ASP A 83 5.38 -9.54 38.20
CA ASP A 83 6.20 -9.20 39.38
C ASP A 83 7.71 -9.30 39.14
N SER A 84 8.12 -10.28 38.34
CA SER A 84 9.53 -10.50 38.01
C SER A 84 10.05 -9.61 36.88
N LEU A 85 9.19 -8.81 36.24
CA LEU A 85 9.58 -7.93 35.14
C LEU A 85 10.60 -6.88 35.59
N ASN A 86 10.50 -6.39 36.84
CA ASN A 86 11.45 -5.41 37.37
C ASN A 86 12.86 -5.98 37.56
N LYS A 87 12.97 -7.29 37.73
CA LYS A 87 14.25 -8.02 37.84
C LYS A 87 14.81 -8.44 36.47
N THR A 88 14.08 -8.24 35.38
CA THR A 88 14.53 -8.54 34.00
C THR A 88 15.17 -7.34 33.31
N HIS A 89 15.89 -7.59 32.21
CA HIS A 89 16.55 -6.54 31.42
C HIS A 89 15.52 -5.57 30.82
N TRP A 90 15.89 -4.29 30.68
CA TRP A 90 15.02 -3.22 30.19
C TRP A 90 14.36 -3.53 28.83
N THR A 91 15.00 -4.37 28.01
CA THR A 91 14.50 -4.80 26.70
C THR A 91 13.11 -5.45 26.77
N ALA A 92 12.82 -6.30 27.76
CA ALA A 92 11.49 -6.92 27.87
C ALA A 92 10.41 -5.87 28.13
N LYS A 93 10.69 -4.93 29.04
CA LYS A 93 9.80 -3.79 29.34
C LYS A 93 9.55 -2.94 28.10
N SER A 94 10.61 -2.60 27.36
CA SER A 94 10.50 -1.82 26.12
C SER A 94 9.67 -2.54 25.05
N CYS A 95 9.83 -3.86 24.88
CA CYS A 95 9.02 -4.63 23.94
C CYS A 95 7.52 -4.60 24.30
N PHE A 96 7.17 -4.75 25.58
CA PHE A 96 5.77 -4.65 26.03
C PHE A 96 5.19 -3.24 25.84
N VAL A 97 5.95 -2.19 26.15
CA VAL A 97 5.51 -0.80 25.94
C VAL A 97 5.33 -0.51 24.45
N MET A 98 6.26 -0.93 23.59
CA MET A 98 6.16 -0.74 22.14
C MET A 98 5.00 -1.53 21.53
N SER A 99 4.74 -2.75 22.01
CA SER A 99 3.56 -3.53 21.62
C SER A 99 2.27 -2.79 21.99
N LEU A 100 2.20 -2.27 23.23
CA LEU A 100 1.04 -1.51 23.70
C LEU A 100 0.80 -0.25 22.86
N THR A 101 1.83 0.54 22.58
CA THR A 101 1.69 1.76 21.78
C THR A 101 1.23 1.43 20.35
N PHE A 102 1.82 0.43 19.70
CA PHE A 102 1.41 0.02 18.36
C PHE A 102 -0.03 -0.49 18.33
N SER A 103 -0.47 -1.22 19.36
CA SER A 103 -1.83 -1.70 19.49
C SER A 103 -2.84 -0.55 19.66
N LEU A 104 -2.54 0.43 20.53
CA LEU A 104 -3.40 1.61 20.72
C LEU A 104 -3.49 2.48 19.46
N VAL A 105 -2.35 2.67 18.79
CA VAL A 105 -2.29 3.41 17.53
C VAL A 105 -3.09 2.68 16.44
N SER A 106 -3.00 1.34 16.36
CA SER A 106 -3.83 0.51 15.46
C SER A 106 -5.34 0.69 15.71
N VAL A 107 -5.79 0.68 16.97
CA VAL A 107 -7.21 0.95 17.31
C VAL A 107 -7.61 2.35 16.87
N HIS A 108 -6.80 3.36 17.16
CA HIS A 108 -7.09 4.74 16.78
C HIS A 108 -7.21 4.91 15.25
N TYR A 109 -6.29 4.32 14.49
CA TYR A 109 -6.34 4.34 13.03
C TYR A 109 -7.56 3.59 12.49
N SER A 110 -7.87 2.39 13.01
CA SER A 110 -9.04 1.60 12.59
C SER A 110 -10.35 2.38 12.76
N VAL A 111 -10.55 3.02 13.92
CA VAL A 111 -11.74 3.83 14.21
C VAL A 111 -11.78 5.09 13.34
N THR A 112 -10.64 5.73 13.11
CA THR A 112 -10.56 6.91 12.24
C THR A 112 -10.93 6.55 10.80
N GLN A 113 -10.42 5.42 10.30
CA GLN A 113 -10.70 4.91 8.98
C GLN A 113 -12.17 4.54 8.80
N GLN A 114 -12.79 3.87 9.78
CA GLN A 114 -14.23 3.60 9.78
C GLN A 114 -15.07 4.88 9.72
N ARG A 115 -14.67 5.92 10.44
CA ARG A 115 -15.38 7.21 10.41
C ARG A 115 -15.25 7.89 9.06
N ILE A 116 -14.08 7.81 8.43
CA ILE A 116 -13.88 8.35 7.08
C ILE A 116 -14.76 7.57 6.10
N LEU A 117 -14.58 6.25 5.98
CA LEU A 117 -15.35 5.39 5.08
C LEU A 117 -16.86 5.46 5.35
N GLY A 118 -17.28 5.55 6.61
CA GLY A 118 -18.69 5.68 6.98
C GLY A 118 -19.36 6.96 6.49
N ARG A 119 -18.58 8.04 6.25
CA ARG A 119 -19.09 9.30 5.67
C ARG A 119 -19.26 9.25 4.15
N LEU A 120 -18.68 8.25 3.48
CA LEU A 120 -18.80 8.08 2.05
C LEU A 120 -20.08 7.30 1.74
N ILE A 121 -21.10 8.04 1.30
CA ILE A 121 -22.43 7.50 1.03
C ILE A 121 -22.53 6.99 -0.42
N LYS A 122 -21.90 7.68 -1.39
CA LYS A 122 -22.00 7.34 -2.81
C LYS A 122 -20.80 6.51 -3.27
N ALA A 123 -21.04 5.58 -4.20
CA ALA A 123 -19.99 4.75 -4.82
C ALA A 123 -18.89 5.59 -5.49
N ARG A 124 -19.31 6.67 -6.18
CA ARG A 124 -18.37 7.66 -6.75
C ARG A 124 -17.44 8.26 -5.68
N ASP A 125 -17.95 8.58 -4.49
CA ASP A 125 -17.14 9.23 -3.45
C ASP A 125 -16.07 8.25 -2.94
N VAL A 126 -16.38 6.93 -2.90
CA VAL A 126 -15.44 5.86 -2.55
C VAL A 126 -14.32 5.75 -3.59
N ARG A 127 -14.67 5.73 -4.89
CA ARG A 127 -13.66 5.72 -5.96
C ARG A 127 -12.76 6.96 -5.91
N HIS A 128 -13.34 8.13 -5.68
CA HIS A 128 -12.59 9.38 -5.54
C HIS A 128 -11.64 9.36 -4.34
N TRP A 129 -12.06 8.77 -3.21
CA TRP A 129 -11.19 8.58 -2.05
C TRP A 129 -10.04 7.61 -2.33
N ILE A 130 -10.30 6.49 -3.02
CA ILE A 130 -9.24 5.54 -3.40
C ILE A 130 -8.21 6.22 -4.31
N ARG A 131 -8.67 7.02 -5.28
CA ARG A 131 -7.81 7.82 -6.17
C ARG A 131 -7.10 9.00 -5.49
N GLY A 132 -7.44 9.32 -4.24
CA GLY A 132 -6.76 10.36 -3.45
C GLY A 132 -7.30 11.77 -3.66
N ARG A 133 -8.53 11.95 -4.19
CA ARG A 133 -9.15 13.27 -4.31
C ARG A 133 -9.34 13.85 -2.89
N LYS A 134 -8.96 15.13 -2.74
CA LYS A 134 -8.96 15.92 -1.49
C LYS A 134 -10.33 15.91 -0.79
N GLN A 135 -10.64 14.88 -0.01
CA GLN A 135 -11.57 15.06 1.10
C GLN A 135 -10.79 15.71 2.22
N ALA A 136 -11.34 16.78 2.79
CA ALA A 136 -10.75 17.54 3.89
C ALA A 136 -10.44 16.60 5.08
N VAL A 137 -9.25 16.01 5.07
CA VAL A 137 -8.69 15.24 6.16
C VAL A 137 -8.39 16.25 7.28
N ASN A 138 -8.87 15.96 8.49
CA ASN A 138 -8.47 16.72 9.67
C ASN A 138 -6.94 16.86 9.70
N ARG A 139 -6.47 18.11 9.86
CA ARG A 139 -5.08 18.64 9.74
C ARG A 139 -3.93 17.85 10.42
N VAL A 140 -4.18 16.77 11.14
CA VAL A 140 -3.18 16.19 12.04
C VAL A 140 -2.10 15.37 11.31
N PHE A 141 -2.38 14.80 10.13
CA PHE A 141 -1.43 13.91 9.43
C PHE A 141 -1.36 14.14 7.91
N SER A 142 -1.65 15.35 7.44
CA SER A 142 -1.52 15.67 6.01
C SER A 142 -0.04 15.81 5.65
N MET A 143 0.65 14.69 5.44
CA MET A 143 1.89 14.68 4.68
C MET A 143 1.51 14.97 3.23
N GLU A 144 1.54 16.24 2.85
CA GLU A 144 1.35 16.71 1.49
C GLU A 144 2.47 16.15 0.61
N VAL A 145 2.28 14.95 0.07
CA VAL A 145 3.04 14.49 -1.09
C VAL A 145 2.30 15.07 -2.29
N GLY A 146 2.69 16.30 -2.67
CA GLY A 146 2.12 17.03 -3.80
C GLY A 146 2.32 16.27 -5.11
N PHE A 147 1.35 15.45 -5.49
CA PHE A 147 1.14 15.06 -6.87
C PHE A 147 0.15 16.05 -7.48
N LYS A 148 0.62 16.82 -8.46
CA LYS A 148 -0.07 17.96 -9.10
C LYS A 148 -1.11 17.52 -10.15
N LEU A 149 -1.64 16.31 -10.06
CA LEU A 149 -2.67 15.78 -10.95
C LEU A 149 -3.94 15.56 -10.13
N ASP A 150 -5.00 16.28 -10.44
CA ASP A 150 -6.30 16.07 -9.82
C ASP A 150 -6.87 14.72 -10.30
N PRO A 151 -7.11 13.75 -9.41
CA PRO A 151 -7.62 12.44 -9.85
C PRO A 151 -9.06 12.56 -10.35
N CYS A 152 -9.34 11.95 -11.51
CA CYS A 152 -10.61 12.04 -12.21
C CYS A 152 -11.22 10.66 -12.49
N GLU A 153 -12.54 10.61 -12.66
CA GLU A 153 -13.20 9.46 -13.27
C GLU A 153 -12.86 9.44 -14.77
N PRO A 154 -12.75 8.24 -15.40
CA PRO A 154 -12.38 8.15 -16.81
C PRO A 154 -13.36 8.85 -17.76
N ASP A 155 -14.61 9.05 -17.34
CA ASP A 155 -15.62 9.82 -18.08
C ASP A 155 -15.40 11.34 -18.02
N ASP A 156 -14.79 11.83 -16.94
CA ASP A 156 -14.51 13.25 -16.69
C ASP A 156 -13.09 13.65 -17.17
N TYR A 157 -12.31 12.69 -17.69
CA TYR A 157 -10.96 12.97 -18.17
C TYR A 157 -11.03 13.80 -19.46
N SER A 158 -10.47 15.00 -19.39
CA SER A 158 -10.20 15.84 -20.55
C SER A 158 -8.69 15.97 -20.67
N PRO A 159 -8.08 15.59 -21.80
CA PRO A 159 -6.67 15.85 -22.02
C PRO A 159 -6.45 17.37 -22.04
N GLU A 160 -5.58 17.86 -21.16
CA GLU A 160 -4.93 19.17 -21.35
C GLU A 160 -3.98 19.07 -22.57
N ASP A 161 -3.38 20.16 -23.05
CA ASP A 161 -2.49 20.26 -24.24
C ASP A 161 -1.16 19.43 -24.14
N LEU A 162 -1.24 18.22 -23.60
CA LEU A 162 -0.18 17.26 -23.37
C LEU A 162 0.21 16.54 -24.67
N ASP A 163 1.49 16.21 -24.75
CA ASP A 163 2.07 15.46 -25.86
C ASP A 163 1.40 14.08 -26.01
N ILE A 164 1.03 13.72 -27.25
CA ILE A 164 0.22 12.55 -27.60
C ILE A 164 0.89 11.24 -27.14
N ARG A 165 2.22 11.26 -26.97
CA ARG A 165 3.03 10.14 -26.46
C ARG A 165 2.82 9.87 -24.96
N ASP A 166 2.52 10.89 -24.17
CA ASP A 166 2.34 10.77 -22.72
C ASP A 166 0.87 10.60 -22.32
N LEU A 167 -0.07 10.83 -23.24
CA LEU A 167 -1.52 10.67 -23.02
C LEU A 167 -1.89 9.33 -22.38
N LYS A 168 -1.38 8.21 -22.92
CA LYS A 168 -1.66 6.86 -22.37
C LYS A 168 -1.18 6.74 -20.92
N GLY A 169 0.03 7.23 -20.65
CA GLY A 169 0.63 7.18 -19.32
C GLY A 169 -0.07 8.10 -18.32
N ASP A 170 -0.52 9.27 -18.77
CA ASP A 170 -1.26 10.24 -17.97
C ASP A 170 -2.68 9.77 -17.64
N PHE A 171 -3.42 9.29 -18.64
CA PHE A 171 -4.74 8.69 -18.46
C PHE A 171 -4.69 7.49 -17.50
N GLN A 172 -3.70 6.60 -17.69
CA GLN A 172 -3.46 5.49 -16.78
C GLN A 172 -3.23 5.99 -15.35
N ARG A 173 -2.41 7.05 -15.19
CA ARG A 173 -2.07 7.61 -13.89
C ARG A 173 -3.22 8.28 -13.16
N GLN A 174 -4.06 9.03 -13.86
CA GLN A 174 -5.15 9.78 -13.25
C GLN A 174 -6.38 8.92 -12.95
N CYS A 175 -6.67 7.96 -13.83
CA CYS A 175 -7.95 7.24 -13.80
C CYS A 175 -7.88 5.86 -13.14
N PHE A 176 -6.75 5.16 -13.26
CA PHE A 176 -6.62 3.74 -12.89
C PHE A 176 -5.59 3.43 -11.79
N ILE A 177 -4.78 4.41 -11.37
CA ILE A 177 -3.84 4.22 -10.25
C ILE A 177 -4.50 4.60 -8.92
N PRO A 178 -4.54 3.70 -7.93
CA PRO A 178 -4.97 4.06 -6.59
C PRO A 178 -3.90 4.94 -5.91
N SER A 179 -4.35 5.92 -5.11
CA SER A 179 -3.42 6.79 -4.40
C SER A 179 -2.60 6.01 -3.37
N PRO A 180 -1.31 6.37 -3.16
CA PRO A 180 -0.50 5.71 -2.16
C PRO A 180 -1.04 5.93 -0.75
N LEU A 181 -1.70 7.07 -0.52
CA LEU A 181 -2.28 7.44 0.78
C LEU A 181 -3.50 6.58 1.12
N SER A 182 -4.37 6.27 0.15
CA SER A 182 -5.52 5.39 0.39
C SER A 182 -5.07 3.95 0.67
N VAL A 183 -4.04 3.46 -0.03
CA VAL A 183 -3.44 2.14 0.23
C VAL A 183 -2.86 2.11 1.65
N ILE A 184 -1.99 3.07 2.00
CA ILE A 184 -1.33 3.12 3.31
C ILE A 184 -2.35 3.27 4.42
N SER A 185 -3.33 4.14 4.27
CA SER A 185 -4.35 4.34 5.32
C SER A 185 -5.19 3.08 5.52
N LEU A 186 -5.48 2.30 4.47
CA LEU A 186 -6.23 1.05 4.58
C LEU A 186 -5.42 -0.06 5.27
N SER A 187 -4.13 -0.17 4.98
CA SER A 187 -3.27 -1.25 5.48
C SER A 187 -2.51 -0.91 6.77
N ALA A 188 -2.41 0.36 7.15
CA ALA A 188 -1.69 0.80 8.35
C ALA A 188 -2.19 0.14 9.65
N PRO A 189 -3.51 0.05 9.94
CA PRO A 189 -3.98 -0.58 11.18
C PRO A 189 -3.57 -2.05 11.27
N GLN A 190 -3.66 -2.79 10.16
CA GLN A 190 -3.29 -4.21 10.08
C GLN A 190 -1.78 -4.41 10.30
N MET A 191 -0.95 -3.57 9.68
CA MET A 191 0.51 -3.63 9.84
C MET A 191 0.93 -3.30 11.27
N LEU A 192 0.32 -2.29 11.88
CA LEU A 192 0.55 -1.92 13.28
C LEU A 192 0.14 -3.05 14.25
N LEU A 193 -0.99 -3.72 13.99
CA LEU A 193 -1.44 -4.86 14.78
C LEU A 193 -0.48 -6.06 14.64
N SER A 194 -0.04 -6.36 13.42
CA SER A 194 0.94 -7.43 13.19
C SER A 194 2.27 -7.13 13.89
N GLY A 195 2.72 -5.87 13.83
CA GLY A 195 3.90 -5.39 14.55
C GLY A 195 3.75 -5.46 16.07
N SER A 196 2.60 -5.06 16.62
CA SER A 196 2.34 -5.13 18.06
C SER A 196 2.35 -6.57 18.57
N LEU A 197 1.72 -7.50 17.83
CA LEU A 197 1.70 -8.92 18.15
C LEU A 197 3.12 -9.52 18.12
N SER A 198 3.92 -9.17 17.10
CA SER A 198 5.30 -9.64 16.98
C SER A 198 6.16 -9.15 18.16
N LEU A 199 6.05 -7.87 18.52
CA LEU A 199 6.75 -7.29 19.67
C LEU A 199 6.30 -7.90 21.00
N LEU A 200 5.02 -8.23 21.14
CA LEU A 200 4.47 -8.91 22.32
C LEU A 200 5.11 -10.29 22.49
N LEU A 201 5.14 -11.08 21.42
CA LEU A 201 5.73 -12.42 21.41
C LEU A 201 7.25 -12.38 21.66
N ILE A 202 7.95 -11.42 21.08
CA ILE A 202 9.37 -11.21 21.37
C ILE A 202 9.58 -10.82 22.84
N GLY A 203 8.76 -9.89 23.37
CA GLY A 203 8.82 -9.46 24.76
C GLY A 203 8.58 -10.61 25.74
N LEU A 204 7.58 -11.44 25.46
CA LEU A 204 7.28 -12.64 26.25
C LEU A 204 8.41 -13.68 26.17
N GLY A 205 8.99 -13.89 24.99
CA GLY A 205 10.13 -14.79 24.82
C GLY A 205 11.37 -14.32 25.60
N ILE A 206 11.69 -13.03 25.55
CA ILE A 206 12.80 -12.46 26.34
C ILE A 206 12.51 -12.58 27.84
N TYR A 207 11.28 -12.33 28.27
CA TYR A 207 10.87 -12.48 29.67
C TYR A 207 11.05 -13.92 30.15
N LEU A 208 10.46 -14.91 29.48
CA LEU A 208 10.55 -16.32 29.84
C LEU A 208 12.00 -16.84 29.79
N GLY A 209 12.77 -16.43 28.78
CA GLY A 209 14.17 -16.83 28.66
C GLY A 209 15.03 -16.29 29.81
N LYS A 210 14.81 -15.04 30.22
CA LYS A 210 15.51 -14.47 31.38
C LYS A 210 14.98 -15.02 32.71
N PHE A 211 13.70 -15.37 32.78
CA PHE A 211 13.09 -16.01 33.93
C PHE A 211 13.74 -17.37 34.22
N TRP A 212 13.94 -18.19 33.18
CA TRP A 212 14.69 -19.44 33.26
C TRP A 212 16.17 -19.23 33.62
N ILE A 213 16.90 -18.40 32.87
CA ILE A 213 18.36 -18.23 33.05
C ILE A 213 18.71 -17.69 34.45
N ARG A 214 17.87 -16.83 35.03
CA ARG A 214 18.14 -16.21 36.34
C ARG A 214 17.55 -16.99 37.52
N GLY A 215 16.82 -18.09 37.28
CA GLY A 215 16.19 -18.86 38.35
C GLY A 215 15.36 -17.98 39.29
N LEU A 216 14.51 -17.11 38.71
CA LEU A 216 13.79 -16.09 39.47
C LEU A 216 12.72 -16.67 40.42
N ASP A 217 12.43 -17.96 40.30
CA ASP A 217 11.59 -18.69 41.24
C ASP A 217 12.45 -19.42 42.28
N PRO A 218 12.42 -19.01 43.56
CA PRO A 218 13.13 -19.70 44.63
C PRO A 218 12.41 -20.98 45.11
N THR A 219 11.20 -21.27 44.63
CA THR A 219 10.36 -22.37 45.10
C THR A 219 10.24 -23.55 44.15
N GLU A 220 10.38 -23.32 42.84
CA GLU A 220 10.30 -24.36 41.82
C GLU A 220 11.68 -24.82 41.32
N PRO A 221 11.85 -26.12 40.97
CA PRO A 221 13.06 -26.59 40.34
C PRO A 221 13.24 -25.94 38.96
N THR A 222 14.47 -25.52 38.65
CA THR A 222 14.84 -24.81 37.41
C THR A 222 14.53 -25.58 36.12
N THR A 223 14.17 -26.86 36.21
CA THR A 223 13.70 -27.71 35.12
C THR A 223 12.33 -27.30 34.58
N ASP A 224 11.43 -26.80 35.43
CA ASP A 224 10.03 -26.58 35.04
C ASP A 224 9.89 -25.29 34.23
N SER A 225 10.54 -24.21 34.68
CA SER A 225 10.65 -22.95 33.92
C SER A 225 11.33 -23.14 32.55
N ARG A 226 12.31 -24.05 32.45
CA ARG A 226 12.95 -24.41 31.17
C ARG A 226 11.95 -25.08 30.22
N ASN A 227 11.14 -26.00 30.73
CA ASN A 227 10.16 -26.73 29.93
C ASN A 227 9.10 -25.77 29.37
N VAL A 228 8.62 -24.81 30.19
CA VAL A 228 7.69 -23.77 29.74
C VAL A 228 8.29 -22.91 28.62
N PHE A 229 9.56 -22.51 28.75
CA PHE A 229 10.26 -21.77 27.71
C PHE A 229 10.40 -22.55 26.39
N ILE A 230 10.76 -23.85 26.47
CA ILE A 230 10.88 -24.71 25.29
C ILE A 230 9.51 -24.90 24.61
N LEU A 231 8.46 -25.18 25.38
CA LEU A 231 7.10 -25.33 24.86
C LEU A 231 6.59 -24.05 24.18
N TYR A 232 6.93 -22.88 24.73
CA TYR A 232 6.63 -21.59 24.11
C TYR A 232 7.23 -21.48 22.70
N PHE A 233 8.51 -21.83 22.53
CA PHE A 233 9.17 -21.80 21.21
C PHE A 233 8.62 -22.83 20.24
N ILE A 234 8.31 -24.04 20.71
CA ILE A 234 7.68 -25.09 19.88
C ILE A 234 6.31 -24.61 19.38
N GLY A 235 5.49 -24.06 20.28
CA GLY A 235 4.19 -23.50 19.94
C GLY A 235 4.30 -22.36 18.93
N LEU A 236 5.21 -21.42 19.16
CA LEU A 236 5.46 -20.29 18.27
C LEU A 236 5.94 -20.73 16.88
N TYR A 237 6.82 -21.73 16.83
CA TYR A 237 7.30 -22.30 15.58
C TYR A 237 6.17 -22.99 14.81
N PHE A 238 5.32 -23.77 15.49
CA PHE A 238 4.21 -24.47 14.85
C PHE A 238 3.16 -23.47 14.33
N SER A 239 2.76 -22.50 15.16
CA SER A 239 1.77 -21.49 14.76
C SER A 239 2.30 -20.55 13.67
N GLY A 240 3.55 -20.08 13.81
CA GLY A 240 4.21 -19.22 12.83
C GLY A 240 4.51 -19.94 11.52
N GLY A 241 4.91 -21.21 11.58
CA GLY A 241 5.15 -22.06 10.43
C GLY A 241 3.88 -22.28 9.61
N MET A 242 2.76 -22.58 10.27
CA MET A 242 1.46 -22.71 9.59
C MET A 242 1.06 -21.42 8.89
N TYR A 243 1.23 -20.27 9.53
CA TYR A 243 0.96 -18.97 8.92
C TYR A 243 1.85 -18.70 7.69
N ALA A 244 3.14 -19.01 7.77
CA ALA A 244 4.08 -18.84 6.66
C ALA A 244 3.75 -19.75 5.47
N VAL A 245 3.35 -21.00 5.72
CA VAL A 245 2.91 -21.95 4.69
C VAL A 245 1.66 -21.42 3.97
N LEU A 246 0.67 -20.94 4.71
CA LEU A 246 -0.53 -20.32 4.13
C LEU A 246 -0.18 -19.10 3.26
N GLY A 247 0.75 -18.26 3.71
CA GLY A 247 1.25 -17.12 2.93
C GLY A 247 1.95 -17.55 1.63
N TRP A 248 2.72 -18.63 1.68
CA TRP A 248 3.39 -19.18 0.50
C TRP A 248 2.41 -19.66 -0.57
N PHE A 249 1.30 -20.29 -0.17
CA PHE A 249 0.28 -20.76 -1.10
C PHE A 249 -0.46 -19.61 -1.79
N HIS A 250 -0.74 -18.51 -1.08
CA HIS A 250 -1.40 -17.34 -1.66
C HIS A 250 -0.49 -16.47 -2.56
N GLY A 251 0.84 -16.63 -2.48
CA GLY A 251 1.81 -15.76 -3.16
C GLY A 251 2.03 -15.98 -4.67
N LYS A 252 1.13 -16.69 -5.39
CA LYS A 252 1.38 -17.14 -6.77
C LYS A 252 0.93 -16.20 -7.90
N ASP A 253 0.42 -15.01 -7.61
CA ASP A 253 0.10 -14.05 -8.68
C ASP A 253 1.35 -13.31 -9.18
N LYS A 254 1.94 -13.84 -10.26
CA LYS A 254 3.14 -13.33 -10.92
C LYS A 254 2.87 -12.22 -11.94
N ARG A 255 1.60 -11.86 -12.18
CA ARG A 255 1.23 -10.86 -13.17
C ARG A 255 1.75 -9.47 -12.72
N SER A 256 2.40 -8.73 -13.62
CA SER A 256 2.97 -7.44 -13.25
C SER A 256 1.84 -6.42 -13.01
N GLU A 257 2.07 -5.48 -12.07
CA GLU A 257 1.09 -4.44 -11.72
C GLU A 257 0.68 -3.60 -12.94
N SER A 258 1.61 -3.38 -13.87
CA SER A 258 1.35 -2.71 -15.15
C SER A 258 0.46 -3.53 -16.08
N ASP A 259 0.65 -4.84 -16.20
CA ASP A 259 -0.17 -5.67 -17.10
C ASP A 259 -1.63 -5.72 -16.65
N ILE A 260 -1.86 -5.67 -15.33
CA ILE A 260 -3.19 -5.67 -14.74
C ILE A 260 -3.90 -4.36 -15.05
N ILE A 261 -3.23 -3.22 -14.84
CA ILE A 261 -3.82 -1.91 -15.14
C ILE A 261 -4.06 -1.75 -16.64
N ASP A 262 -3.10 -2.15 -17.48
CA ASP A 262 -3.25 -2.10 -18.93
C ASP A 262 -4.45 -2.95 -19.38
N GLY A 263 -4.69 -4.10 -18.73
CA GLY A 263 -5.89 -4.91 -18.95
C GLY A 263 -7.20 -4.19 -18.65
N TYR A 264 -7.30 -3.52 -17.49
CA TYR A 264 -8.51 -2.75 -17.12
C TYR A 264 -8.76 -1.56 -18.04
N MET A 265 -7.72 -0.79 -18.33
CA MET A 265 -7.80 0.35 -19.25
C MET A 265 -8.22 -0.07 -20.66
N ASN A 266 -7.62 -1.13 -21.19
CA ASN A 266 -7.97 -1.67 -22.51
C ASN A 266 -9.43 -2.17 -22.56
N LYS A 267 -9.89 -2.85 -21.50
CA LYS A 267 -11.29 -3.28 -21.37
C LYS A 267 -12.25 -2.10 -21.34
N TYR A 268 -11.89 -1.02 -20.65
CA TYR A 268 -12.70 0.21 -20.58
C TYR A 268 -12.78 0.94 -21.92
N LEU A 269 -11.65 1.11 -22.60
CA LEU A 269 -11.61 1.77 -23.91
C LEU A 269 -12.32 0.94 -24.99
N ALA A 270 -12.34 -0.39 -24.86
CA ALA A 270 -13.11 -1.26 -25.75
C ALA A 270 -14.63 -1.12 -25.56
N SER A 271 -15.10 -0.81 -24.35
CA SER A 271 -16.53 -0.60 -24.09
C SER A 271 -17.02 0.82 -24.39
N HIS A 272 -16.13 1.81 -24.45
CA HIS A 272 -16.47 3.23 -24.69
C HIS A 272 -15.66 3.84 -25.85
N PRO A 273 -15.94 3.46 -27.12
CA PRO A 273 -15.21 3.97 -28.28
C PRO A 273 -15.44 5.47 -28.54
N ASP A 274 -16.54 6.02 -28.02
CA ASP A 274 -16.90 7.43 -28.09
C ASP A 274 -15.94 8.34 -27.30
N VAL A 275 -15.26 7.81 -26.29
CA VAL A 275 -14.27 8.54 -25.49
C VAL A 275 -13.06 8.95 -26.34
N LEU A 276 -12.61 8.06 -27.23
CA LEU A 276 -11.51 8.36 -28.17
C LEU A 276 -11.88 9.44 -29.18
N ALA A 277 -13.17 9.49 -29.57
CA ALA A 277 -13.70 10.54 -30.44
C ALA A 277 -13.79 11.88 -29.68
N ARG A 278 -14.22 11.87 -28.42
CA ARG A 278 -14.29 13.05 -27.55
C ARG A 278 -12.92 13.70 -27.34
N TRP A 279 -11.86 12.90 -27.21
CA TRP A 279 -10.50 13.41 -27.05
C TRP A 279 -9.82 13.84 -28.35
N ASN A 280 -10.48 13.71 -29.51
CA ASN A 280 -9.94 14.05 -30.84
C ASN A 280 -8.60 13.34 -31.19
N VAL A 281 -8.30 12.20 -30.55
CA VAL A 281 -7.06 11.44 -30.76
C VAL A 281 -7.19 10.29 -31.76
N GLY A 282 -8.38 10.09 -32.33
CA GLY A 282 -8.64 9.04 -33.33
C GLY A 282 -7.76 9.12 -34.59
N ARG A 283 -7.04 10.23 -34.80
CA ARG A 283 -6.04 10.40 -35.87
C ARG A 283 -4.67 9.80 -35.55
N HIS A 284 -4.36 9.55 -34.28
CA HIS A 284 -3.05 9.07 -33.83
C HIS A 284 -3.13 7.72 -33.11
N TRP A 285 -4.30 7.37 -32.58
CA TRP A 285 -4.51 6.13 -31.83
C TRP A 285 -5.69 5.36 -32.38
N CYS A 286 -5.52 4.04 -32.51
CA CYS A 286 -6.57 3.12 -32.91
C CYS A 286 -6.67 1.97 -31.92
N LEU A 287 -7.90 1.52 -31.66
CA LEU A 287 -8.14 0.34 -30.84
C LEU A 287 -8.03 -0.90 -31.73
N GLN A 288 -6.95 -1.66 -31.58
CA GLN A 288 -6.74 -2.90 -32.33
C GLN A 288 -6.83 -4.10 -31.38
N ASN A 289 -7.81 -4.98 -31.61
CA ASN A 289 -8.08 -6.15 -30.77
C ASN A 289 -8.22 -5.81 -29.26
N GLY A 290 -8.90 -4.70 -28.95
CA GLY A 290 -9.08 -4.23 -27.57
C GLY A 290 -7.85 -3.56 -26.95
N THR A 291 -6.73 -3.45 -27.66
CA THR A 291 -5.52 -2.77 -27.18
C THR A 291 -5.36 -1.42 -27.85
N LEU A 292 -5.15 -0.37 -27.07
CA LEU A 292 -4.84 0.96 -27.60
C LEU A 292 -3.43 0.96 -28.20
N LYS A 293 -3.32 1.14 -29.52
CA LYS A 293 -2.04 1.22 -30.24
C LYS A 293 -1.93 2.53 -31.01
N PRO A 294 -0.72 3.11 -31.10
CA PRO A 294 -0.49 4.22 -32.01
C PRO A 294 -0.67 3.72 -33.45
N ILE A 295 -1.27 4.54 -34.30
CA ILE A 295 -1.44 4.22 -35.73
C ILE A 295 -0.04 4.25 -36.37
N PRO A 296 0.42 3.17 -37.03
CA PRO A 296 1.71 3.17 -37.71
C PRO A 296 1.62 4.14 -38.91
N GLY A 297 2.31 5.28 -38.83
CA GLY A 297 2.37 6.24 -39.95
C GLY A 297 2.36 7.73 -39.57
N THR A 298 2.10 8.10 -38.31
CA THR A 298 2.35 9.48 -37.83
C THR A 298 3.71 9.55 -37.13
N GLU A 299 4.78 9.23 -37.84
CA GLU A 299 6.05 9.88 -37.55
C GLU A 299 5.91 11.30 -38.07
N ILE A 300 6.10 12.25 -37.17
CA ILE A 300 6.17 13.68 -37.49
C ILE A 300 7.21 13.82 -38.60
N GLU A 301 6.80 14.39 -39.72
CA GLU A 301 7.64 14.83 -40.82
C GLU A 301 8.80 15.64 -40.22
N GLU A 302 10.00 15.04 -40.17
CA GLU A 302 11.23 15.75 -39.87
C GLU A 302 11.35 16.90 -40.88
N ASN A 303 11.24 18.14 -40.41
CA ASN A 303 11.65 19.28 -41.21
C ASN A 303 13.12 19.05 -41.64
N PRO A 304 13.44 19.16 -42.95
CA PRO A 304 14.81 18.99 -43.40
C PRO A 304 15.67 20.17 -42.93
N PRO A 305 17.00 19.99 -42.81
CA PRO A 305 17.89 21.05 -42.39
C PRO A 305 17.87 22.16 -43.45
N VAL A 306 17.52 23.38 -43.04
CA VAL A 306 17.69 24.58 -43.86
C VAL A 306 19.19 24.79 -44.08
N VAL A 307 19.68 24.28 -45.19
CA VAL A 307 20.91 24.76 -45.81
C VAL A 307 20.56 26.06 -46.51
N ARG A 308 21.04 27.19 -45.98
CA ARG A 308 21.14 28.43 -46.73
C ARG A 308 22.55 28.99 -46.58
N ASN A 309 23.42 28.57 -47.50
CA ASN A 309 24.64 29.30 -47.84
C ASN A 309 24.27 30.38 -48.86
N GLU A 310 24.69 31.61 -48.59
CA GLU A 310 24.94 32.78 -49.46
C GLU A 310 25.32 33.90 -48.47
N MET A 311 26.57 34.08 -48.04
CA MET A 311 27.74 34.72 -48.70
C MET A 311 27.46 36.10 -49.33
N GLU A 312 28.29 37.06 -48.89
CA GLU A 312 28.54 38.43 -49.42
C GLU A 312 27.45 39.47 -49.06
N GLU A 313 27.72 40.61 -48.43
CA GLU A 313 28.76 41.60 -48.72
C GLU A 313 28.94 42.61 -47.55
N MET A 314 30.00 43.43 -47.62
CA MET A 314 30.43 44.55 -46.74
C MET A 314 31.23 44.14 -45.49
N ASN A 315 32.57 44.16 -45.47
CA ASN A 315 33.49 45.21 -45.95
C ASN A 315 33.03 46.62 -45.56
N ASN A 316 33.48 47.11 -44.40
CA ASN A 316 34.30 48.30 -44.30
C ASN A 316 34.68 48.60 -42.84
N VAL A 317 35.99 48.81 -42.66
CA VAL A 317 36.70 49.78 -41.78
C VAL A 317 35.85 50.51 -40.74
#